data_AF-A0A2K4L720-F1
#
_entry.id   AF-A0A2K4L720-F1
#
_cell.length_a   1.000
_cell.length_b   1.000
_cell.length_c   1.000
_cell.angle_alpha   90.00
_cell.angle_beta   90.00
_cell.angle_gamma   90.00
#
_symmetry.space_group_name_H-M   'P 1'
#
loop_
_entity.id
_entity.type
_entity.pdbx_description
1 polymer ?
#
loop_
_entity_poly.entity_id
_entity_poly.type
_entity_poly.pdbx_seq_one_letter_code
_entity_poly.pdbx_strand_id
1 'polypeptide(L)' 'MRDFFGGRSQTLERALQEARIQATDEIKERALALQADAVVGLNDEIAMPAGKGAMVVVLVTGTAVKLR' A
#
# COMPACT_ATOMS: atom_id res chain seq x y z
N MET A 1 8.87 20.17 -21.87
CA MET A 1 8.92 18.81 -22.43
C MET A 1 10.01 18.04 -21.68
N ARG A 2 9.62 17.28 -20.65
CA ARG A 2 10.54 16.51 -19.78
C ARG A 2 9.82 15.26 -19.25
N ASP A 3 9.14 14.58 -20.15
CA ASP A 3 8.47 13.31 -19.89
C ASP A 3 8.79 12.47 -21.11
N PHE A 4 9.68 11.47 -21.03
CA PHE A 4 9.75 10.36 -22.02
C PHE A 4 10.73 9.22 -21.66
N PHE A 5 11.70 9.37 -20.74
CA PHE A 5 12.64 8.29 -20.40
C PHE A 5 12.90 8.15 -18.89
N GLY A 6 12.15 7.26 -18.23
CA GLY A 6 12.57 6.52 -17.03
C GLY A 6 12.50 7.21 -15.65
N GLY A 7 12.97 8.45 -15.50
CA GLY A 7 13.23 9.02 -14.16
C GLY A 7 12.00 9.29 -13.29
N ARG A 8 10.92 9.84 -13.88
CA ARG A 8 9.68 10.16 -13.14
C ARG A 8 8.84 8.93 -12.84
N SER A 9 8.75 7.98 -13.77
CA SER A 9 8.09 6.69 -13.54
C SER A 9 8.78 5.90 -12.45
N GLN A 10 10.11 5.85 -12.44
CA GLN A 10 10.85 5.10 -11.43
C GLN A 10 10.70 5.69 -10.02
N THR A 11 10.65 7.02 -9.88
CA THR A 11 10.38 7.65 -8.58
C THR A 11 8.96 7.41 -8.09
N LEU A 12 7.96 7.49 -8.98
CA LEU A 12 6.56 7.22 -8.63
C LEU A 12 6.35 5.73 -8.29
N GLU A 13 6.90 4.82 -9.09
CA GLU A 13 6.85 3.38 -8.85
C GLU A 13 7.50 3.01 -7.53
N ARG A 14 8.65 3.61 -7.19
CA ARG A 14 9.29 3.42 -5.87
C ARG A 14 8.41 3.91 -4.73
N ALA A 15 7.85 5.12 -4.84
CA ALA A 15 6.97 5.66 -3.80
C ALA A 15 5.71 4.79 -3.61
N LEU A 16 5.13 4.28 -4.69
CA LEU A 16 4.03 3.33 -4.67
C LEU A 16 4.40 2.02 -3.98
N GLN A 17 5.58 1.47 -4.32
CA GLN A 17 6.08 0.25 -3.72
C GLN A 17 6.32 0.42 -2.22
N GLU A 18 6.96 1.50 -1.81
CA GLU A 18 7.22 1.83 -0.41
C GLU A 18 5.91 2.01 0.37
N ALA A 19 4.95 2.77 -0.17
CA ALA A 19 3.65 2.97 0.47
C ALA A 19 2.88 1.65 0.63
N ARG A 20 2.94 0.77 -0.36
CA ARG A 20 2.30 -0.54 -0.29
C ARG A 20 2.94 -1.46 0.76
N ILE A 21 4.26 -1.46 0.86
CA ILE A 21 4.98 -2.21 1.90
C ILE A 21 4.56 -1.72 3.28
N GLN A 22 4.59 -0.41 3.51
CA GLN A 22 4.20 0.20 4.78
C GLN A 22 2.75 -0.15 5.17
N ALA A 23 1.79 0.02 4.25
CA ALA A 23 0.39 -0.30 4.52
C ALA A 23 0.16 -1.80 4.79
N THR A 24 0.91 -2.66 4.09
CA THR A 24 0.85 -4.11 4.31
C THR A 24 1.46 -4.51 5.66
N ASP A 25 2.54 -3.86 6.07
CA ASP A 25 3.15 -4.13 7.38
C ASP A 25 2.26 -3.63 8.53
N GLU A 26 1.62 -2.48 8.36
CA GLU A 26 0.65 -1.96 9.33
C GLU A 26 -0.55 -2.92 9.51
N ILE A 27 -1.13 -3.46 8.44
CA ILE A 27 -2.26 -4.40 8.58
C ILE A 27 -1.82 -5.73 9.21
N LYS A 28 -0.58 -6.18 8.97
CA LYS A 28 0.00 -7.35 9.66
C LYS A 28 0.17 -7.08 11.15
N GLU A 29 0.73 -5.94 11.54
CA GLU A 29 0.90 -5.57 12.95
C GLU A 29 -0.44 -5.51 13.68
N ARG A 30 -1.46 -4.93 13.04
CA ARG A 30 -2.83 -4.93 13.56
C ARG A 30 -3.41 -6.34 13.72
N ALA A 31 -3.19 -7.23 12.74
CA ALA A 31 -3.65 -8.62 12.83
C ALA A 31 -2.90 -9.41 13.94
N LEU A 32 -1.60 -9.17 14.09
CA LEU A 32 -0.78 -9.75 15.16
C LEU A 32 -1.26 -9.30 16.54
N ALA A 33 -1.62 -8.02 16.70
CA ALA A 33 -2.20 -7.49 17.93
C ALA A 33 -3.55 -8.17 18.28
N LEU A 34 -4.28 -8.67 17.28
CA LEU A 34 -5.50 -9.46 17.44
C LEU A 34 -5.26 -10.97 17.64
N GLN A 35 -4.00 -11.41 17.73
CA GLN A 35 -3.62 -12.82 17.80
C GLN A 35 -4.15 -13.66 16.61
N ALA A 36 -4.25 -13.03 15.44
CA ALA A 36 -4.54 -13.72 14.19
C ALA A 36 -3.26 -14.34 13.61
N ASP A 37 -3.42 -15.43 12.87
CA ASP A 37 -2.32 -16.13 12.19
C ASP A 37 -2.12 -15.61 10.76
N ALA A 38 -3.18 -15.07 10.15
CA ALA A 38 -3.15 -14.56 8.78
C ALA A 38 -4.16 -13.42 8.55
N VAL A 39 -3.93 -12.65 7.47
CA VAL A 39 -4.92 -11.74 6.87
C VAL A 39 -5.32 -12.30 5.52
N VAL A 40 -6.60 -12.59 5.32
CA VAL A 40 -7.16 -13.16 4.08
C VAL A 40 -8.08 -12.18 3.37
N GLY A 41 -8.25 -12.36 2.06
CA GLY A 41 -9.09 -11.48 1.24
C GLY A 41 -8.53 -10.05 1.17
N LEU A 42 -7.21 -9.92 1.00
CA LEU A 42 -6.54 -8.63 0.91
C LEU A 42 -7.01 -7.88 -0.34
N ASN A 43 -7.38 -6.61 -0.18
CA ASN A 43 -7.70 -5.68 -1.25
C ASN A 43 -6.94 -4.37 -1.06
N ASP A 44 -6.27 -3.95 -2.13
CA ASP A 44 -5.41 -2.76 -2.15
C ASP A 44 -6.02 -1.72 -3.09
N GLU A 45 -6.21 -0.50 -2.60
CA GLU A 45 -6.73 0.63 -3.36
C GLU A 45 -5.70 1.75 -3.38
N ILE A 46 -5.38 2.25 -4.58
CA ILE A 46 -4.44 3.35 -4.77
C ILE A 46 -5.23 4.57 -5.21
N ALA A 47 -5.12 5.66 -4.44
CA ALA A 47 -5.74 6.93 -4.76
C ALA A 47 -4.68 8.01 -4.96
N MET A 48 -4.83 8.77 -6.04
CA MET A 48 -4.03 9.96 -6.33
C MET A 48 -4.99 11.15 -6.46
N PRO A 49 -5.24 11.89 -5.36
CA PRO A 49 -6.11 13.05 -5.40
C PRO A 49 -5.58 14.07 -6.40
N ALA A 50 -6.45 14.62 -7.24
CA ALA A 50 -6.09 15.70 -8.15
C ALA A 50 -5.82 16.98 -7.33
N GLY A 51 -4.55 17.29 -7.09
CA GLY A 51 -4.12 18.44 -6.32
C GLY A 51 -2.64 18.75 -6.55
N LYS A 52 -2.20 19.97 -6.20
CA LYS A 52 -0.78 20.35 -6.28
C LYS A 52 0.03 19.54 -5.25
N GLY A 53 0.51 18.38 -5.66
CA GLY A 53 1.37 17.49 -4.86
C GLY A 53 1.29 16.07 -5.38
N ALA A 54 2.44 15.41 -5.56
CA ALA A 54 2.52 14.00 -5.93
C ALA A 54 2.28 13.11 -4.71
N MET A 55 1.17 13.33 -3.99
CA MET A 55 0.81 12.53 -2.83
C MET A 55 0.07 11.28 -3.31
N VAL A 56 0.56 10.12 -2.92
CA VAL A 56 -0.08 8.84 -3.20
C VAL A 56 -0.58 8.24 -1.90
N VAL A 57 -1.82 7.79 -1.90
CA VAL A 57 -2.44 7.09 -0.78
C VAL A 57 -2.66 5.64 -1.20
N VAL A 58 -2.22 4.71 -0.36
CA VAL A 58 -2.49 3.28 -0.50
C VAL A 58 -3.32 2.83 0.68
N LEU A 59 -4.52 2.31 0.40
CA LEU A 59 -5.40 1.73 1.39
C LEU A 59 -5.35 0.21 1.24
N VAL A 60 -5.09 -0.49 2.34
CA VAL A 60 -5.08 -1.95 2.37
C VAL A 60 -6.20 -2.40 3.32
N THR A 61 -7.01 -3.33 2.85
CA THR A 61 -8.13 -3.92 3.60
C THR A 61 -8.06 -5.43 3.55
N GLY A 62 -8.57 -6.11 4.57
CA GLY A 62 -8.55 -7.56 4.65
C GLY A 62 -9.18 -8.07 5.94
N THR A 63 -9.28 -9.39 6.07
CA THR A 63 -9.88 -10.05 7.23
C THR A 63 -8.82 -10.81 8.02
N ALA A 64 -8.60 -10.44 9.27
CA ALA A 64 -7.72 -11.17 10.18
C ALA A 64 -8.38 -12.49 10.62
N VAL A 65 -7.68 -13.61 10.50
CA VAL A 65 -8.19 -14.95 10.80
C VAL A 65 -7.22 -15.75 11.66
N LYS A 66 -7.80 -16.65 12.47
CA LYS A 66 -7.06 -17.66 13.24
C LYS A 66 -7.20 -19.01 12.57
N LEU A 67 -6.08 -19.67 12.30
CA LEU A 67 -6.04 -21.00 11.73
C LEU A 67 -6.25 -22.02 12.85
N ARG A 68 -6.88 -23.15 12.52
CA ARG A 68 -7.10 -24.27 13.44
C ARG A 68 -6.33 -25.50 12.97
#